data_AF-A0A929MS91-F1
#
_entry.id   AF-A0A929MS91-F1
#
_cell.length_a   1.000
_cell.length_b   1.000
_cell.length_c   1.000
_cell.angle_alpha   90.00
_cell.angle_beta   90.00
_cell.angle_gamma   90.00
#
_symmetry.space_group_name_H-M   'P 1'
#
loop_
_entity.id
_entity.type
_entity.pdbx_description
1 polymer ?
#
loop_
_entity_poly.entity_id
_entity_poly.type
_entity_poly.pdbx_seq_one_letter_code
_entity_poly.pdbx_strand_id
1 'polypeptide(L)'
;QGLVLLEPPKQMSDFDQLVLGQDWQAFYLVLYAQESKYLAGLPQRADFAKLYRWLVSQEPFNLRARLAEISQGLAINPVQLKLMFHVFYEAGFVSIQEGQVAVQDASRHQNTNLEETAAYRAYQAAMDSEEALVFATLDQIKEYVKRIRS
;
A
#
# COMPACT_ATOMS: atom_id res chain seq x y z
N GLN A 1 -30.63 -11.08 2.27
CA GLN A 1 -29.61 -10.56 1.33
C GLN A 1 -28.22 -10.86 1.89
N GLY A 2 -27.23 -11.09 1.03
CA GLY A 2 -25.86 -11.42 1.46
C GLY A 2 -24.86 -10.39 0.95
N LEU A 3 -23.81 -10.13 1.74
CA LEU A 3 -22.68 -9.28 1.35
C LEU A 3 -21.66 -10.14 0.63
N VAL A 4 -21.23 -9.70 -0.56
CA VAL A 4 -20.18 -10.37 -1.34
C VAL A 4 -18.98 -9.43 -1.45
N LEU A 5 -17.81 -9.90 -1.01
CA LEU A 5 -16.55 -9.18 -1.16
C LEU A 5 -15.59 -9.98 -2.05
N LEU A 6 -15.27 -9.40 -3.20
CA LEU A 6 -14.34 -9.98 -4.17
C LEU A 6 -12.89 -9.59 -3.90
N GLU A 7 -12.67 -8.45 -3.25
CA GLU A 7 -11.37 -7.89 -2.90
C GLU A 7 -11.40 -7.40 -1.45
N PRO A 8 -10.27 -7.40 -0.74
CA PRO A 8 -10.20 -6.74 0.56
C PRO A 8 -10.48 -5.23 0.41
N PRO A 9 -11.20 -4.62 1.36
CA PRO A 9 -11.37 -3.17 1.38
C PRO A 9 -10.04 -2.45 1.55
N LYS A 10 -10.01 -1.16 1.23
CA LYS A 10 -8.78 -0.36 1.35
C LYS A 10 -8.39 -0.10 2.80
N GLN A 11 -9.35 -0.18 3.71
CA GLN A 11 -9.20 0.01 5.15
C GLN A 11 -10.37 -0.68 5.86
N MET A 12 -10.16 -1.12 7.11
CA MET A 12 -11.18 -1.84 7.87
C MET A 12 -12.43 -1.01 8.18
N SER A 13 -12.33 0.32 8.26
CA SER A 13 -13.51 1.15 8.46
C SER A 13 -14.51 1.06 7.30
N ASP A 14 -14.05 0.77 6.07
CA ASP A 14 -14.95 0.56 4.94
C ASP A 14 -15.70 -0.78 5.09
N PHE A 15 -15.02 -1.81 5.62
CA PHE A 15 -15.65 -3.08 5.97
C PHE A 15 -16.72 -2.87 7.04
N ASP A 16 -16.39 -2.13 8.11
CA ASP A 16 -17.29 -1.86 9.22
C ASP A 16 -18.56 -1.17 8.73
N GLN A 17 -18.42 -0.14 7.90
CA GLN A 17 -19.56 0.57 7.31
C GLN A 17 -20.46 -0.36 6.48
N LEU A 18 -19.88 -1.25 5.68
CA LEU A 18 -20.65 -2.24 4.91
C LEU A 18 -21.37 -3.22 5.84
N VAL A 19 -20.70 -3.75 6.86
CA VAL A 19 -21.26 -4.72 7.81
C VAL A 19 -22.39 -4.14 8.64
N LEU A 20 -22.27 -2.86 9.04
CA LEU A 20 -23.22 -2.16 9.92
C LEU A 20 -24.34 -1.44 9.15
N GLY A 21 -24.14 -1.16 7.86
CA GLY A 21 -25.13 -0.49 7.03
C GLY A 21 -26.41 -1.31 6.78
N GLN A 22 -26.36 -2.62 7.01
CA GLN A 22 -27.50 -3.52 6.81
C GLN A 22 -27.39 -4.78 7.67
N ASP A 23 -28.55 -5.36 8.01
CA ASP A 23 -28.61 -6.71 8.59
C ASP A 23 -28.41 -7.79 7.51
N TRP A 24 -27.15 -8.11 7.24
CA TRP A 24 -26.75 -9.17 6.31
C TRP A 24 -27.00 -10.56 6.89
N GLN A 25 -27.63 -11.43 6.10
CA GLN A 25 -27.91 -12.82 6.45
C GLN A 25 -26.73 -13.76 6.17
N ALA A 26 -25.82 -13.36 5.26
CA ALA A 26 -24.67 -14.14 4.86
C ALA A 26 -23.54 -13.23 4.37
N PHE A 27 -22.30 -13.71 4.52
CA PHE A 27 -21.08 -13.10 4.00
C PHE A 27 -20.39 -14.08 3.08
N TYR A 28 -20.04 -13.64 1.86
CA TYR A 28 -19.28 -14.41 0.88
C TYR A 28 -17.98 -13.69 0.60
N LEU A 29 -16.86 -14.24 1.08
CA LEU A 29 -15.54 -13.62 1.05
C LEU A 29 -14.63 -14.39 0.09
N VAL A 30 -14.30 -13.80 -1.06
CA VAL A 30 -13.32 -14.33 -2.03
C VAL A 30 -11.97 -13.63 -1.87
N LEU A 31 -12.01 -12.31 -1.62
CA LEU A 31 -10.88 -11.47 -1.19
C LEU A 31 -9.56 -11.70 -1.95
N TYR A 32 -9.59 -11.51 -3.26
CA TYR A 32 -8.39 -11.58 -4.08
C TYR A 32 -7.54 -10.31 -3.92
N ALA A 33 -6.27 -10.48 -3.54
CA ALA A 33 -5.27 -9.41 -3.51
C ALA A 33 -4.21 -9.67 -4.59
N GLN A 34 -4.29 -8.95 -5.72
CA GLN A 34 -3.37 -9.13 -6.86
C GLN A 34 -1.89 -8.95 -6.46
N GLU A 35 -1.62 -7.92 -5.65
CA GLU A 35 -0.32 -7.67 -5.04
C GLU A 35 -0.52 -7.57 -3.53
N SER A 36 -0.09 -8.59 -2.80
CA SER A 36 -0.24 -8.60 -1.34
C SER A 36 0.73 -7.61 -0.69
N LYS A 37 0.16 -6.60 -0.03
CA LYS A 37 0.90 -5.64 0.79
C LYS A 37 1.32 -6.27 2.10
N TYR A 38 0.50 -7.17 2.66
CA TYR A 38 0.84 -7.89 3.89
C TYR A 38 2.10 -8.73 3.74
N LEU A 39 2.19 -9.52 2.66
CA LEU A 39 3.39 -10.32 2.39
C LEU A 39 4.59 -9.48 1.98
N ALA A 40 4.36 -8.33 1.33
CA ALA A 40 5.44 -7.42 0.95
C ALA A 40 6.00 -6.66 2.16
N GLY A 41 5.16 -6.34 3.15
CA GLY A 41 5.52 -5.56 4.35
C GLY A 41 5.84 -4.09 4.05
N LEU A 42 6.19 -3.34 5.09
CA LEU A 42 6.57 -1.93 4.96
C LEU A 42 8.06 -1.76 4.61
N PRO A 43 8.40 -0.78 3.76
CA PRO A 43 9.79 -0.38 3.55
C PRO A 43 10.37 0.20 4.85
N GLN A 44 11.63 -0.12 5.12
CA GLN A 44 12.37 0.40 6.26
C GLN A 44 13.06 1.72 5.89
N ARG A 45 13.46 2.50 6.91
CA ARG A 45 14.25 3.73 6.69
C ARG A 45 15.51 3.51 5.84
N ALA A 46 16.14 2.34 5.98
CA ALA A 46 17.31 1.95 5.19
C ALA A 46 16.99 1.77 3.70
N ASP A 47 15.79 1.27 3.37
CA ASP A 47 15.33 1.09 1.99
C ASP A 47 15.12 2.44 1.32
N PHE A 48 14.47 3.38 2.00
CA PHE A 48 14.29 4.75 1.50
C PHE A 48 15.64 5.42 1.23
N ALA A 49 16.58 5.32 2.16
CA ALA A 49 17.92 5.85 1.96
C ALA A 49 18.64 5.19 0.78
N LYS A 50 18.44 3.87 0.57
CA LYS A 50 19.00 3.12 -0.56
C LYS A 50 18.41 3.58 -1.89
N LEU A 51 17.09 3.73 -1.98
CA LEU A 51 16.40 4.22 -3.17
C LEU A 51 16.81 5.66 -3.50
N TYR A 52 16.88 6.54 -2.50
CA TYR A 52 17.27 7.94 -2.71
C TYR A 52 18.69 8.05 -3.27
N ARG A 53 19.66 7.32 -2.69
CA ARG A 53 21.04 7.29 -3.20
C ARG A 53 21.14 6.77 -4.63
N TRP A 54 20.32 5.78 -4.98
CA TRP A 54 20.25 5.29 -6.36
C TRP A 54 19.64 6.34 -7.28
N LEU A 55 18.56 7.01 -6.86
CA LEU A 55 17.83 7.99 -7.65
C LEU A 55 18.65 9.21 -8.06
N VAL A 56 19.46 9.77 -7.16
CA VAL A 56 20.24 11.00 -7.44
C VAL A 56 21.26 10.84 -8.57
N SER A 57 21.59 9.61 -8.97
CA SER A 57 22.48 9.32 -10.10
C SER A 57 21.75 8.95 -11.40
N GLN A 58 20.42 8.97 -11.41
CA GLN A 58 19.63 8.58 -12.58
C GLN A 58 19.18 9.80 -13.40
N GLU A 59 19.27 9.67 -14.72
CA GLU A 59 18.49 10.49 -15.65
C GLU A 59 16.99 10.12 -15.58
N PRO A 60 16.07 11.00 -16.02
CA PRO A 60 14.65 10.68 -16.07
C PRO A 60 14.36 9.34 -16.76
N PHE A 61 13.54 8.50 -16.14
CA PHE A 61 13.30 7.14 -16.62
C PHE A 61 11.84 6.72 -16.47
N ASN A 62 11.40 5.77 -17.32
CA ASN A 62 10.06 5.19 -17.20
C ASN A 62 10.02 4.16 -16.06
N LEU A 63 9.26 4.44 -15.00
CA LEU A 63 9.19 3.57 -13.83
C LEU A 63 8.62 2.18 -14.17
N ARG A 64 7.58 2.11 -15.01
CA ARG A 64 6.94 0.84 -15.36
C ARG A 64 7.92 -0.08 -16.10
N ALA A 65 8.73 0.47 -17.00
CA ALA A 65 9.71 -0.29 -17.76
C ALA A 65 10.87 -0.79 -16.90
N ARG A 66 11.27 -0.02 -15.87
CA ARG A 66 12.44 -0.32 -15.04
C ARG A 66 12.12 -0.92 -13.67
N LEU A 67 10.86 -1.02 -13.26
CA LEU A 67 10.49 -1.43 -11.89
C LEU A 67 11.13 -2.76 -11.48
N ALA A 68 11.11 -3.76 -12.36
CA ALA A 68 11.70 -5.07 -12.10
C ALA A 68 13.23 -5.01 -11.96
N GLU A 69 13.91 -4.25 -12.83
CA GLU A 69 15.36 -4.02 -12.78
C GLU A 69 15.76 -3.33 -11.47
N ILE A 70 15.04 -2.28 -11.09
CA ILE A 70 15.31 -1.50 -9.87
C ILE A 70 15.05 -2.35 -8.63
N SER A 71 13.94 -3.09 -8.61
CA SER A 71 13.60 -4.02 -7.52
C SER A 71 14.71 -5.05 -7.30
N GLN A 72 15.21 -5.67 -8.38
CA GLN A 72 16.31 -6.63 -8.30
C GLN A 72 17.63 -5.98 -7.87
N GLY A 73 18.03 -4.87 -8.50
CA GLY A 73 19.28 -4.18 -8.20
C GLY A 73 19.34 -3.61 -6.78
N LEU A 74 18.21 -3.18 -6.23
CA LEU A 74 18.10 -2.70 -4.86
C LEU A 74 17.69 -3.79 -3.86
N ALA A 75 17.40 -5.02 -4.30
CA ALA A 75 16.88 -6.09 -3.46
C ALA A 75 15.69 -5.64 -2.58
N ILE A 76 14.77 -4.87 -3.17
CA ILE A 76 13.55 -4.36 -2.52
C ILE A 76 12.35 -5.01 -3.21
N ASN A 77 11.35 -5.45 -2.45
CA ASN A 77 10.14 -6.04 -3.03
C ASN A 77 9.47 -5.05 -4.01
N PRO A 78 9.01 -5.48 -5.19
CA PRO A 78 8.42 -4.56 -6.18
C PRO A 78 7.18 -3.82 -5.66
N VAL A 79 6.39 -4.42 -4.77
CA VAL A 79 5.22 -3.80 -4.13
C VAL A 79 5.66 -2.69 -3.16
N GLN A 80 6.69 -2.95 -2.35
CA GLN A 80 7.31 -1.93 -1.49
C GLN A 80 7.90 -0.79 -2.33
N LEU A 81 8.59 -1.13 -3.41
CA LEU A 81 9.23 -0.14 -4.27
C LEU A 81 8.20 0.82 -4.88
N LYS A 82 7.05 0.32 -5.34
CA LYS A 82 5.93 1.17 -5.81
C LYS A 82 5.46 2.14 -4.72
N LEU A 83 5.31 1.67 -3.48
CA LEU A 83 4.98 2.54 -2.35
C LEU A 83 6.05 3.63 -2.19
N MET A 84 7.32 3.25 -2.16
CA MET A 84 8.41 4.21 -1.93
C MET A 84 8.46 5.31 -2.99
N PHE A 85 8.23 4.98 -4.26
CA PHE A 85 8.11 5.99 -5.32
C PHE A 85 6.92 6.93 -5.10
N HIS A 86 5.78 6.41 -4.65
CA HIS A 86 4.60 7.22 -4.33
C HIS A 86 4.88 8.17 -3.15
N VAL A 87 5.50 7.66 -2.08
CA VAL A 87 5.91 8.45 -0.91
C VAL A 87 6.90 9.55 -1.31
N PHE A 88 7.89 9.24 -2.14
CA PHE A 88 8.83 10.22 -2.65
C PHE A 88 8.20 11.26 -3.57
N TYR A 89 7.17 10.88 -4.32
CA TYR A 89 6.39 11.82 -5.12
C TYR A 89 5.62 12.79 -4.21
N GLU A 90 4.89 12.28 -3.21
CA GLU A 90 4.14 13.13 -2.25
C GLU A 90 5.06 14.06 -1.45
N ALA A 91 6.22 13.57 -1.01
CA ALA A 91 7.20 14.35 -0.26
C ALA A 91 8.07 15.28 -1.14
N GLY A 92 7.89 15.27 -2.46
CA GLY A 92 8.55 16.18 -3.40
C GLY A 92 10.00 15.81 -3.75
N PHE A 93 10.46 14.59 -3.45
CA PHE A 93 11.78 14.10 -3.86
C PHE A 93 11.84 13.77 -5.35
N VAL A 94 10.72 13.33 -5.93
CA VAL A 94 10.60 13.01 -7.35
C VAL A 94 9.33 13.62 -7.95
N SER A 95 9.34 13.85 -9.25
CA SER A 95 8.13 14.09 -10.04
C SER A 95 7.81 12.87 -10.88
N ILE A 96 6.52 12.61 -11.11
CA ILE A 96 6.05 11.58 -12.03
C ILE A 96 5.21 12.24 -13.12
N GLN A 97 5.69 12.24 -14.37
CA GLN A 97 4.99 12.78 -15.53
C GLN A 97 4.95 11.72 -16.62
N GLU A 98 3.74 11.32 -17.05
CA GLU A 98 3.54 10.26 -18.07
C GLU A 98 4.29 8.94 -17.73
N GLY A 99 4.42 8.64 -16.44
CA GLY A 99 5.16 7.47 -15.96
C GLY A 99 6.69 7.62 -15.97
N GLN A 100 7.21 8.78 -16.39
CA GLN A 100 8.61 9.15 -16.20
C GLN A 100 8.85 9.73 -14.81
N VAL A 101 9.83 9.17 -14.11
CA VAL A 101 10.30 9.64 -12.81
C VAL A 101 11.54 10.49 -13.02
N ALA A 102 11.57 11.67 -12.39
CA ALA A 102 12.74 12.54 -12.34
C ALA A 102 12.95 13.05 -10.91
N VAL A 103 14.21 13.10 -10.46
CA VAL A 103 14.57 13.66 -9.15
C VAL A 103 14.38 15.17 -9.17
N GLN A 104 13.82 15.71 -8.09
CA GLN A 104 13.61 17.14 -7.92
C GLN A 104 14.74 17.77 -7.10
N ASP A 105 15.01 19.05 -7.35
CA ASP A 105 15.94 19.85 -6.57
C ASP A 105 15.63 19.78 -5.08
N ALA A 106 16.67 19.82 -4.25
CA ALA A 106 16.54 19.75 -2.79
C ALA A 106 15.66 20.87 -2.19
N SER A 107 15.52 21.99 -2.90
CA SER A 107 14.63 23.10 -2.51
C SER A 107 13.14 22.73 -2.56
N ARG A 108 12.77 21.66 -3.28
CA ARG A 108 11.41 21.14 -3.37
C ARG A 108 11.12 20.01 -2.38
N HIS A 109 12.13 19.55 -1.64
CA HIS A 109 11.96 18.50 -0.63
C HIS A 109 11.16 19.08 0.53
N GLN A 110 10.03 18.47 0.79
CA GLN A 110 9.24 18.82 1.96
C GLN A 110 9.88 18.21 3.19
N ASN A 111 9.89 18.92 4.31
CA ASN A 111 10.30 18.37 5.61
C ASN A 111 9.18 17.49 6.21
N THR A 112 8.66 16.58 5.39
CA THR A 112 7.54 15.70 5.72
C THR A 112 8.09 14.36 6.18
N ASN A 113 7.58 13.86 7.30
CA ASN A 113 7.86 12.50 7.72
C ASN A 113 7.31 11.51 6.68
N LEU A 114 8.17 10.64 6.13
CA LEU A 114 7.79 9.73 5.04
C LEU A 114 6.64 8.80 5.44
N GLU A 115 6.59 8.39 6.70
CA GLU A 115 5.54 7.54 7.27
C GLU A 115 4.21 8.29 7.44
N GLU A 116 4.25 9.63 7.41
CA GLU A 116 3.08 10.50 7.48
C GLU A 116 2.55 10.91 6.10
N THR A 117 3.10 10.37 5.02
CA THR A 117 2.52 10.58 3.69
C THR A 117 1.18 9.85 3.56
N ALA A 118 0.28 10.36 2.71
CA ALA A 118 -1.01 9.73 2.47
C ALA A 118 -0.84 8.35 1.83
N ALA A 119 0.11 8.22 0.91
CA ALA A 119 0.51 6.95 0.32
C ALA A 119 0.92 5.91 1.36
N TYR A 120 1.76 6.29 2.34
CA TYR A 120 2.21 5.37 3.38
C TYR A 120 1.06 4.92 4.27
N ARG A 121 0.23 5.86 4.75
CA ARG A 121 -0.94 5.54 5.58
C ARG A 121 -1.97 4.68 4.84
N ALA A 122 -2.24 4.97 3.57
CA ALA A 122 -3.15 4.17 2.76
C ALA A 122 -2.61 2.76 2.51
N TYR A 123 -1.29 2.61 2.32
CA TYR A 123 -0.67 1.30 2.18
C TYR A 123 -0.76 0.50 3.48
N GLN A 124 -0.46 1.12 4.62
CA GLN A 124 -0.60 0.49 5.93
C GLN A 124 -2.03 0.03 6.18
N ALA A 125 -3.03 0.89 5.93
CA ALA A 125 -4.43 0.53 6.14
C ALA A 125 -4.89 -0.64 5.24
N ALA A 126 -4.41 -0.67 3.99
CA ALA A 126 -4.68 -1.78 3.09
C ALA A 126 -3.95 -3.07 3.52
N MET A 127 -2.74 -2.94 4.08
CA MET A 127 -1.98 -4.04 4.65
C MET A 127 -2.71 -4.65 5.87
N ASP A 128 -3.19 -3.81 6.78
CA ASP A 128 -3.98 -4.22 7.95
C ASP A 128 -5.29 -4.89 7.53
N SER A 129 -5.92 -4.39 6.45
CA SER A 129 -7.12 -5.02 5.90
C SER A 129 -6.83 -6.39 5.29
N GLU A 130 -5.70 -6.57 4.62
CA GLU A 130 -5.27 -7.88 4.13
C GLU A 130 -5.02 -8.84 5.29
N GLU A 131 -4.32 -8.40 6.34
CA GLU A 131 -4.09 -9.20 7.55
C GLU A 131 -5.40 -9.68 8.18
N ALA A 132 -6.35 -8.76 8.38
CA ALA A 132 -7.59 -9.02 9.09
C ALA A 132 -8.60 -9.87 8.30
N LEU A 133 -8.54 -9.88 6.97
CA LEU A 133 -9.56 -10.51 6.12
C LEU A 133 -9.02 -11.58 5.17
N VAL A 134 -7.82 -11.40 4.61
CA VAL A 134 -7.23 -12.34 3.64
C VAL A 134 -6.40 -13.40 4.36
N PHE A 135 -5.60 -12.99 5.36
CA PHE A 135 -4.69 -13.88 6.08
C PHE A 135 -5.26 -14.37 7.43
N ALA A 136 -6.43 -13.88 7.83
CA ALA A 136 -7.14 -14.34 9.01
C ALA A 136 -7.88 -15.67 8.76
N THR A 137 -8.08 -16.42 9.83
CA THR A 137 -8.97 -17.59 9.83
C THR A 137 -10.44 -17.14 9.79
N LEU A 138 -11.32 -18.02 9.30
CA LEU A 138 -12.76 -17.74 9.27
C LEU A 138 -13.32 -17.44 10.68
N ASP A 139 -12.79 -18.08 11.72
CA ASP A 139 -13.25 -17.83 13.09
C ASP A 139 -12.82 -16.45 13.59
N GLN A 140 -11.60 -16.00 13.26
CA GLN A 140 -11.17 -14.62 13.55
C GLN A 140 -12.07 -13.58 12.86
N ILE A 141 -12.43 -13.80 11.60
CA ILE A 141 -13.33 -12.92 10.86
C ILE A 141 -14.73 -12.90 11.49
N LYS A 142 -15.27 -14.07 11.88
CA LYS A 142 -16.57 -14.15 12.57
C LYS A 142 -16.55 -13.39 13.90
N GLU A 143 -15.51 -13.56 14.70
CA GLU A 143 -15.37 -12.85 15.97
C GLU A 143 -15.24 -11.34 15.76
N TYR A 144 -14.52 -10.91 14.71
CA TYR A 144 -14.46 -9.51 14.31
C TYR A 144 -15.86 -8.96 13.99
N VAL A 145 -16.62 -9.63 13.12
CA VAL A 145 -17.98 -9.24 12.72
C VAL A 145 -18.93 -9.20 13.93
N LYS A 146 -18.85 -10.17 14.84
CA LYS A 146 -19.64 -10.17 16.09
C LYS A 146 -19.33 -8.95 16.95
N ARG A 147 -18.04 -8.64 17.13
CA ARG A 147 -17.57 -7.54 17.98
C ARG A 147 -18.00 -6.16 17.47
N ILE A 148 -18.05 -5.95 16.15
CA ILE A 148 -18.48 -4.65 15.61
C ILE A 148 -20.00 -4.49 15.60
N ARG A 149 -20.76 -5.61 15.62
CA ARG A 149 -22.23 -5.62 15.68
C ARG A 149 -22.80 -5.55 17.10
N SER A 150 -21.98 -5.80 18.13
CA SER A 150 -22.36 -5.73 19.55
C SER A 150 -22.30 -4.30 20.07
#